data_AF-A0A497RDX8-F1
#
_entry.id   AF-A0A497RDX8-F1
#
_cell.length_a   1.000
_cell.length_b   1.000
_cell.length_c   1.000
_cell.angle_alpha   90.00
_cell.angle_beta   90.00
_cell.angle_gamma   90.00
#
_symmetry.space_group_name_H-M   'P 1'
#
loop_
_entity.id
_entity.type
_entity.pdbx_description
1 polymer ?
#
loop_
_entity_poly.entity_id
_entity_poly.type
_entity_poly.pdbx_seq_one_letter_code
_entity_poly.pdbx_strand_id
1 'polypeptide(L)'
;MKFYYTKDSGFSAWLPKDYSGETSIYFFNESKAAAFQLKNLPPDEWIVEKFELMFGFDEQKARHYLSQLKDTITGNHEPKILIKEIPDLQTVHTNFKEISRNSTFSLPLGEGSCEETFYSGNEKIGTIDYIVPNMRIIYHDRNHEYTIKIDKLGGVMLSIKLPAGEEIPEEEYRDVFRGMFTNLGLVAKVDDFEFIYSSSMW
;
A
#
# COMPACT_ATOMS: atom_id res chain seq x y z
N MET A 1 -1.03 3.56 -6.24
CA MET A 1 0.19 3.87 -7.01
C MET A 1 0.62 5.31 -6.76
N LYS A 2 1.92 5.59 -6.86
CA LYS A 2 2.51 6.91 -6.61
C LYS A 2 3.46 7.31 -7.73
N PHE A 3 3.52 8.60 -8.01
CA PHE A 3 4.54 9.22 -8.86
C PHE A 3 5.37 10.18 -8.01
N TYR A 4 6.68 10.08 -8.10
CA TYR A 4 7.62 10.93 -7.38
C TYR A 4 8.26 11.91 -8.36
N TYR A 5 8.09 13.21 -8.12
CA TYR A 5 8.81 14.26 -8.84
C TYR A 5 10.15 14.56 -8.16
N THR A 6 10.16 14.54 -6.83
CA THR A 6 11.37 14.56 -6.01
C THR A 6 11.24 13.51 -4.90
N LYS A 7 12.29 13.32 -4.12
CA LYS A 7 12.25 12.49 -2.90
C LYS A 7 11.18 12.89 -1.88
N ASP A 8 10.67 14.12 -1.96
CA ASP A 8 9.76 14.71 -0.97
C ASP A 8 8.47 15.26 -1.59
N SER A 9 8.25 15.09 -2.90
CA SER A 9 7.06 15.63 -3.56
C SER A 9 6.63 14.78 -4.73
N GLY A 10 5.33 14.55 -4.80
CA GLY A 10 4.68 13.71 -5.78
C GLY A 10 3.17 13.68 -5.58
N PHE A 11 2.50 12.82 -6.33
CA PHE A 11 1.09 12.53 -6.10
C PHE A 11 0.83 11.04 -6.10
N SER A 12 -0.28 10.68 -5.45
CA SER A 12 -0.74 9.32 -5.32
C SER A 12 -2.11 9.18 -5.97
N ALA A 13 -2.30 8.09 -6.70
CA ALA A 13 -3.58 7.67 -7.25
C ALA A 13 -4.05 6.43 -6.48
N TRP A 14 -5.21 6.58 -5.83
CA TRP A 14 -5.79 5.55 -4.98
C TRP A 14 -7.20 5.21 -5.45
N LEU A 15 -7.42 3.93 -5.73
CA LEU A 15 -8.75 3.40 -6.00
C LEU A 15 -9.44 3.11 -4.66
N PRO A 16 -10.66 3.60 -4.43
CA PRO A 16 -11.40 3.36 -3.22
C PRO A 16 -11.79 1.89 -3.10
N LYS A 17 -11.81 1.42 -1.85
CA LYS A 17 -12.12 0.01 -1.50
C LYS A 17 -13.53 -0.42 -1.93
N ASP A 18 -14.42 0.53 -2.17
CA ASP A 18 -15.78 0.27 -2.62
C ASP A 18 -15.87 0.02 -4.13
N TYR A 19 -14.75 0.12 -4.86
CA TYR A 19 -14.67 -0.06 -6.31
C TYR A 19 -15.71 0.77 -7.08
N SER A 20 -16.03 1.97 -6.56
CA SER A 20 -16.98 2.92 -7.16
C SER A 20 -16.62 3.40 -8.57
N GLY A 21 -15.45 3.01 -9.09
CA GLY A 21 -14.93 3.44 -10.39
C GLY A 21 -14.33 4.84 -10.36
N GLU A 22 -14.22 5.44 -9.17
CA GLU A 22 -13.57 6.73 -8.97
C GLU A 22 -12.12 6.54 -8.52
N THR A 23 -11.22 7.46 -8.88
CA THR A 23 -9.83 7.48 -8.47
C THR A 23 -9.58 8.74 -7.65
N SER A 24 -9.12 8.55 -6.43
CA SER A 24 -8.66 9.62 -5.56
C SER A 24 -7.24 10.02 -5.95
N ILE A 25 -7.05 11.28 -6.32
CA ILE A 25 -5.73 11.86 -6.55
C ILE A 25 -5.41 12.81 -5.41
N TYR A 26 -4.24 12.68 -4.78
CA TYR A 26 -3.76 13.64 -3.78
C TYR A 26 -2.26 13.89 -3.89
N PHE A 27 -1.82 15.11 -3.59
CA PHE A 27 -0.40 15.43 -3.46
C PHE A 27 0.10 15.14 -2.05
N PHE A 28 1.36 14.76 -1.94
CA PHE A 28 2.00 14.50 -0.67
C PHE A 28 3.39 15.12 -0.59
N ASN A 29 3.82 15.38 0.65
CA ASN A 29 5.21 15.57 1.02
C ASN A 29 5.62 14.55 2.09
N GLU A 30 6.68 13.79 1.84
CA GLU A 30 7.12 12.71 2.75
C GLU A 30 7.62 13.26 4.09
N SER A 31 8.18 14.48 4.08
CA SER A 31 8.72 15.17 5.25
C SER A 31 7.65 15.59 6.25
N LYS A 32 6.37 15.68 5.85
CA LYS A 32 5.20 16.03 6.69
C LYS A 32 5.36 17.29 7.55
N ALA A 33 6.36 18.14 7.27
CA ALA A 33 6.81 19.19 8.19
C ALA A 33 5.91 20.44 8.17
N ALA A 34 5.01 20.56 7.19
CA ALA A 34 4.07 21.67 7.06
C ALA A 34 2.86 21.28 6.21
N ALA A 35 1.78 22.06 6.32
CA ALA A 35 0.64 21.98 5.40
C ALA A 35 1.11 22.16 3.95
N PHE A 36 0.57 21.35 3.03
CA PHE A 36 0.93 21.38 1.62
C PHE A 36 0.55 22.74 0.99
N GLN A 37 1.47 23.35 0.24
CA GLN A 37 1.28 24.65 -0.42
C GLN A 37 1.47 24.52 -1.94
N LEU A 38 0.95 25.48 -2.71
CA LEU A 38 1.10 25.51 -4.17
C LEU A 38 2.57 25.42 -4.63
N LYS A 39 3.49 26.02 -3.89
CA LYS A 39 4.94 25.96 -4.18
C LYS A 39 5.55 24.56 -4.05
N ASN A 40 4.85 23.63 -3.41
CA ASN A 40 5.28 22.24 -3.24
C ASN A 40 4.89 21.36 -4.44
N LEU A 41 4.05 21.88 -5.35
CA LEU A 41 3.65 21.16 -6.53
C LEU A 41 4.83 20.95 -7.49
N PRO A 42 4.90 19.77 -8.13
CA PRO A 42 5.65 19.63 -9.37
C PRO A 42 5.19 20.65 -10.44
N PRO A 43 6.00 20.90 -11.48
CA PRO A 43 5.58 21.69 -12.63
C PRO A 43 4.28 21.16 -13.24
N ASP A 44 3.45 22.06 -13.76
CA ASP A 44 2.14 21.73 -14.35
C ASP A 44 2.27 20.72 -15.48
N GLU A 45 3.27 20.92 -16.35
CA GLU A 45 3.57 20.04 -17.47
C GLU A 45 3.83 18.62 -16.99
N TRP A 46 4.62 18.46 -15.92
CA TRP A 46 4.93 17.15 -15.38
C TRP A 46 3.68 16.45 -14.86
N ILE A 47 2.77 17.17 -14.19
CA ILE A 47 1.53 16.60 -13.64
C ILE A 47 0.56 16.23 -14.78
N VAL A 48 0.41 17.13 -15.75
CA VAL A 48 -0.44 16.93 -16.95
C VAL A 48 -0.01 15.66 -17.69
N GLU A 49 1.27 15.49 -17.97
CA GLU A 49 1.80 14.28 -18.61
C GLU A 49 1.42 12.99 -17.85
N LYS A 50 1.39 13.01 -16.51
CA LYS A 50 1.00 11.82 -15.75
C LYS A 50 -0.50 11.59 -15.73
N PHE A 51 -1.32 12.63 -15.82
CA PHE A 51 -2.77 12.47 -16.03
C PHE A 51 -3.07 11.90 -17.41
N GLU A 52 -2.37 12.36 -18.45
CA GLU A 52 -2.46 11.80 -19.80
C GLU A 52 -2.03 10.31 -19.80
N LEU A 53 -0.89 10.00 -19.16
CA LEU A 53 -0.40 8.62 -19.03
C LEU A 53 -1.38 7.71 -18.28
N MET A 54 -1.92 8.16 -17.15
CA MET A 54 -2.78 7.35 -16.30
C MET A 54 -4.16 7.14 -16.92
N PHE A 55 -4.76 8.17 -17.51
CA PHE A 55 -6.17 8.13 -17.88
C PHE A 55 -6.43 8.25 -19.38
N GLY A 56 -5.38 8.39 -20.20
CA GLY A 56 -5.52 8.62 -21.63
C GLY A 56 -6.20 9.95 -21.95
N PHE A 57 -6.06 10.93 -21.06
CA PHE A 57 -6.64 12.27 -21.26
C PHE A 57 -5.95 13.00 -22.40
N ASP A 58 -6.68 13.92 -23.01
CA ASP A 58 -6.06 15.02 -23.73
C ASP A 58 -5.56 16.09 -22.75
N GLU A 59 -4.69 16.97 -23.25
CA GLU A 59 -4.07 18.04 -22.48
C GLU A 59 -5.12 18.95 -21.82
N GLN A 60 -6.21 19.26 -22.52
CA GLN A 60 -7.26 20.16 -22.01
C GLN A 60 -7.94 19.56 -20.77
N LYS A 61 -8.31 18.28 -20.83
CA LYS A 61 -8.94 17.55 -19.74
C LYS A 61 -7.98 17.35 -18.57
N ALA A 62 -6.73 17.01 -18.84
CA ALA A 62 -5.69 16.92 -17.82
C ALA A 62 -5.48 18.26 -17.09
N ARG A 63 -5.38 19.36 -17.82
CA ARG A 63 -5.28 20.72 -17.24
C ARG A 63 -6.52 21.11 -16.44
N HIS A 64 -7.72 20.70 -16.87
CA HIS A 64 -8.95 20.93 -16.12
C HIS A 64 -8.90 20.28 -14.73
N TYR A 65 -8.53 19.00 -14.65
CA TYR A 65 -8.40 18.31 -13.36
C TYR A 65 -7.26 18.87 -12.50
N LEU A 66 -6.14 19.28 -13.11
CA LEU A 66 -5.08 19.96 -12.38
C LEU A 66 -5.57 21.26 -11.75
N SER A 67 -6.36 22.07 -12.47
CA SER A 67 -6.97 23.28 -11.91
C SER A 67 -7.85 22.97 -10.71
N GLN A 68 -8.75 21.99 -10.84
CA GLN A 68 -9.61 21.56 -9.73
C GLN A 68 -8.80 21.12 -8.51
N LEU A 69 -7.73 20.35 -8.73
CA LEU A 69 -6.87 19.90 -7.65
C LEU A 69 -6.12 21.06 -6.99
N LYS A 70 -5.66 22.05 -7.76
CA LYS A 70 -5.07 23.28 -7.22
C LYS A 70 -6.04 24.09 -6.38
N ASP A 71 -7.31 24.14 -6.75
CA ASP A 71 -8.35 24.81 -5.96
C ASP A 71 -8.56 24.14 -4.60
N THR A 72 -8.20 22.86 -4.45
CA THR A 72 -8.24 22.16 -3.14
C THR A 72 -7.05 22.45 -2.24
N ILE A 73 -5.99 23.10 -2.76
CA ILE A 73 -4.79 23.47 -1.98
C ILE A 73 -5.11 24.76 -1.18
N THR A 74 -6.06 24.65 -0.27
CA THR A 74 -6.44 25.68 0.69
C THR A 74 -6.42 25.05 2.09
N GLY A 75 -5.64 25.64 3.02
CA GLY A 75 -5.62 25.39 4.47
C GLY A 75 -5.95 23.99 5.06
N ASN A 76 -5.02 23.45 5.88
CA ASN A 76 -5.15 22.31 6.82
C ASN A 76 -5.69 20.96 6.32
N HIS A 77 -6.13 20.82 5.07
CA HIS A 77 -6.62 19.55 4.52
C HIS A 77 -5.64 18.99 3.48
N GLU A 78 -5.68 17.67 3.30
CA GLU A 78 -4.92 17.02 2.23
C GLU A 78 -5.49 17.44 0.87
N PRO A 79 -4.66 17.97 -0.05
CA PRO A 79 -5.12 18.41 -1.36
C PRO A 79 -5.50 17.21 -2.21
N LYS A 80 -6.81 17.03 -2.43
CA LYS A 80 -7.39 15.82 -3.02
C LYS A 80 -8.55 16.11 -3.97
N ILE A 81 -8.60 15.39 -5.09
CA ILE A 81 -9.78 15.32 -5.98
C ILE A 81 -10.21 13.87 -6.20
N LEU A 82 -11.44 13.72 -6.70
CA LEU A 82 -11.97 12.46 -7.21
C LEU A 82 -12.17 12.57 -8.72
N ILE A 83 -11.59 11.65 -9.47
CA ILE A 83 -11.75 11.52 -10.92
C ILE A 83 -12.60 10.28 -11.17
N LYS A 84 -13.70 10.38 -11.92
CA LYS A 84 -14.63 9.26 -12.16
C LYS A 84 -14.14 8.28 -13.25
N GLU A 85 -12.86 7.95 -13.21
CA GLU A 85 -12.18 7.10 -14.19
C GLU A 85 -11.15 6.23 -13.48
N ILE A 86 -10.92 5.04 -14.02
CA ILE A 86 -9.93 4.08 -13.53
C ILE A 86 -8.65 4.28 -14.34
N PRO A 87 -7.48 4.41 -13.70
CA PRO A 87 -6.24 4.58 -14.44
C PRO A 87 -5.83 3.28 -15.15
N ASP A 88 -5.21 3.43 -16.32
CA ASP A 88 -4.53 2.35 -17.03
C ASP A 88 -3.22 1.99 -16.33
N LEU A 89 -3.34 1.06 -15.38
CA LEU A 89 -2.20 0.54 -14.62
C LEU A 89 -1.17 -0.17 -15.52
N GLN A 90 -1.59 -0.76 -16.64
CA GLN A 90 -0.66 -1.46 -17.54
C GLN A 90 0.22 -0.45 -18.27
N THR A 91 -0.37 0.64 -18.77
CA THR A 91 0.37 1.73 -19.42
C THR A 91 1.33 2.40 -18.44
N VAL A 92 0.88 2.69 -17.21
CA VAL A 92 1.75 3.26 -16.16
C VAL A 92 2.91 2.32 -15.81
N HIS A 93 2.62 1.04 -15.58
CA HIS A 93 3.66 0.05 -15.27
C HIS A 93 4.68 -0.09 -16.41
N THR A 94 4.20 -0.10 -17.66
CA THR A 94 5.07 -0.15 -18.85
C THR A 94 5.98 1.07 -18.90
N ASN A 95 5.42 2.27 -18.71
CA ASN A 95 6.20 3.49 -18.64
C ASN A 95 7.26 3.43 -17.53
N PHE A 96 6.91 3.00 -16.31
CA PHE A 96 7.89 2.84 -15.24
C PHE A 96 9.00 1.85 -15.59
N LYS A 97 8.70 0.75 -16.26
CA LYS A 97 9.73 -0.20 -16.72
C LYS A 97 10.65 0.40 -17.78
N GLU A 98 10.14 1.25 -18.65
CA GLU A 98 10.94 1.91 -19.69
C GLU A 98 11.88 2.97 -19.13
N ILE A 99 11.40 3.77 -18.16
CA ILE A 99 12.17 4.90 -17.61
C ILE A 99 13.02 4.55 -16.39
N SER A 100 12.78 3.39 -15.76
CA SER A 100 13.56 2.91 -14.61
C SER A 100 14.83 2.17 -15.04
N ARG A 101 15.83 2.15 -14.15
CA ARG A 101 17.03 1.32 -14.29
C ARG A 101 16.97 0.04 -13.47
N ASN A 102 16.21 0.08 -12.38
CA ASN A 102 15.93 -1.06 -11.52
C ASN A 102 14.58 -0.87 -10.80
N SER A 103 14.09 -1.96 -10.22
CA SER A 103 12.97 -1.95 -9.29
C SER A 103 13.24 -2.89 -8.11
N THR A 104 12.54 -2.64 -7.01
CA THR A 104 12.51 -3.53 -5.84
C THR A 104 11.07 -3.92 -5.56
N PHE A 105 10.86 -5.15 -5.09
CA PHE A 105 9.54 -5.68 -4.77
C PHE A 105 9.46 -6.08 -3.30
N SER A 106 8.49 -5.54 -2.55
CA SER A 106 8.24 -5.97 -1.18
C SER A 106 7.43 -7.26 -1.16
N LEU A 107 7.80 -8.18 -0.26
CA LEU A 107 7.02 -9.40 -0.07
C LEU A 107 5.76 -9.10 0.76
N PRO A 108 4.63 -9.74 0.45
CA PRO A 108 3.36 -9.52 1.16
C PRO A 108 3.29 -10.08 2.58
N LEU A 109 4.19 -11.00 2.95
CA LEU A 109 4.34 -11.54 4.31
C LEU A 109 3.03 -11.99 4.98
N GLY A 110 2.13 -12.63 4.23
CA GLY A 110 0.81 -13.11 4.67
C GLY A 110 -0.32 -12.07 4.57
N GLU A 111 -0.01 -10.77 4.56
CA GLU A 111 -1.01 -9.69 4.50
C GLU A 111 -1.60 -9.50 3.10
N GLY A 112 -0.94 -10.04 2.07
CA GLY A 112 -1.40 -9.97 0.69
C GLY A 112 -1.19 -8.60 0.02
N SER A 113 -0.54 -7.65 0.68
CA SER A 113 -0.19 -6.35 0.10
C SER A 113 1.29 -6.30 -0.22
N CYS A 114 1.65 -6.00 -1.46
CA CYS A 114 3.03 -5.79 -1.90
C CYS A 114 3.18 -4.50 -2.68
N GLU A 115 4.39 -3.93 -2.68
CA GLU A 115 4.72 -2.69 -3.38
C GLU A 115 5.92 -2.97 -4.29
N GLU A 116 5.79 -2.65 -5.59
CA GLU A 116 6.93 -2.50 -6.47
C GLU A 116 7.35 -1.03 -6.49
N THR A 117 8.61 -0.78 -6.20
CA THR A 117 9.21 0.55 -6.27
C THR A 117 10.17 0.62 -7.43
N PHE A 118 10.03 1.65 -8.27
CA PHE A 118 10.85 1.90 -9.45
C PHE A 118 11.84 3.03 -9.19
N TYR A 119 13.06 2.90 -9.71
CA TYR A 119 14.11 3.91 -9.54
C TYR A 119 14.79 4.32 -10.84
N SER A 120 15.18 5.59 -10.90
CA SER A 120 16.15 6.11 -11.87
C SER A 120 17.43 6.47 -11.12
N GLY A 121 18.47 5.66 -11.29
CA GLY A 121 19.65 5.74 -10.43
C GLY A 121 19.28 5.38 -8.98
N ASN A 122 19.48 6.31 -8.04
CA ASN A 122 19.13 6.15 -6.63
C ASN A 122 17.83 6.88 -6.26
N GLU A 123 17.16 7.51 -7.22
CA GLU A 123 15.95 8.29 -6.99
C GLU A 123 14.71 7.44 -7.25
N LYS A 124 13.79 7.40 -6.28
CA LYS A 124 12.48 6.78 -6.45
C LYS A 124 11.68 7.62 -7.45
N ILE A 125 11.12 6.99 -8.48
CA ILE A 125 10.32 7.66 -9.51
C ILE A 125 8.85 7.25 -9.47
N GLY A 126 8.55 6.08 -8.89
CA GLY A 126 7.18 5.60 -8.79
C GLY A 126 7.02 4.35 -7.94
N THR A 127 5.80 4.11 -7.47
CA THR A 127 5.41 2.84 -6.84
C THR A 127 4.07 2.35 -7.34
N ILE A 128 3.93 1.03 -7.42
CA ILE A 128 2.66 0.34 -7.68
C ILE A 128 2.39 -0.62 -6.53
N ASP A 129 1.23 -0.45 -5.90
CA ASP A 129 0.73 -1.34 -4.86
C ASP A 129 -0.08 -2.46 -5.53
N TYR A 130 0.22 -3.70 -5.18
CA TYR A 130 -0.47 -4.89 -5.63
C TYR A 130 -1.15 -5.56 -4.45
N ILE A 131 -2.35 -6.08 -4.70
CA ILE A 131 -3.06 -6.96 -3.78
C ILE A 131 -3.03 -8.36 -4.37
N VAL A 132 -2.36 -9.27 -3.67
CA VAL A 132 -2.43 -10.70 -3.95
C VAL A 132 -3.47 -11.35 -3.04
N PRO A 133 -4.17 -12.39 -3.52
CA PRO A 133 -5.10 -13.13 -2.67
C PRO A 133 -4.40 -13.63 -1.42
N ASN A 134 -5.04 -13.44 -0.27
CA ASN A 134 -4.63 -14.02 1.00
C ASN A 134 -5.80 -14.67 1.73
N MET A 135 -5.47 -15.57 2.64
CA MET A 135 -6.40 -16.28 3.50
C MET A 135 -6.06 -15.95 4.95
N ARG A 136 -7.10 -15.69 5.75
CA ARG A 136 -7.00 -15.50 7.19
C ARG A 136 -7.73 -16.65 7.88
N ILE A 137 -7.00 -17.37 8.73
CA ILE A 137 -7.53 -18.45 9.57
C ILE A 137 -7.44 -17.99 11.00
N ILE A 138 -8.57 -18.01 11.70
CA ILE A 138 -8.66 -17.57 13.08
C ILE A 138 -9.06 -18.77 13.93
N TYR A 139 -8.31 -19.00 15.00
CA TYR A 139 -8.62 -19.99 16.02
C TYR A 139 -8.72 -19.29 17.37
N HIS A 140 -9.78 -19.61 18.09
CA HIS A 140 -10.02 -19.12 19.44
C HIS A 140 -9.84 -20.27 20.42
N ASP A 141 -8.98 -20.06 21.41
CA ASP A 141 -8.89 -20.91 22.60
C ASP A 141 -9.02 -20.03 23.84
N ARG A 142 -10.03 -20.34 24.67
CA ARG A 142 -10.45 -19.50 25.79
C ARG A 142 -10.70 -18.05 25.35
N ASN A 143 -9.86 -17.11 25.79
CA ASN A 143 -9.93 -15.68 25.46
C ASN A 143 -8.80 -15.22 24.53
N HIS A 144 -8.03 -16.16 23.96
CA HIS A 144 -6.91 -15.87 23.06
C HIS A 144 -7.36 -16.06 21.61
N GLU A 145 -6.94 -15.15 20.73
CA GLU A 145 -7.13 -15.27 19.30
C GLU A 145 -5.78 -15.52 18.61
N TYR A 146 -5.68 -16.67 17.95
CA TYR A 146 -4.53 -17.05 17.14
C TYR A 146 -4.91 -16.89 15.67
N THR A 147 -4.15 -16.11 14.93
CA THR A 147 -4.39 -15.84 13.51
C THR A 147 -3.21 -16.32 12.67
N ILE A 148 -3.51 -17.12 11.65
CA ILE A 148 -2.59 -17.41 10.54
C ILE A 148 -3.09 -16.62 9.33
N LYS A 149 -2.23 -15.81 8.72
CA LYS A 149 -2.45 -15.27 7.38
C LYS A 149 -1.48 -15.91 6.39
N ILE A 150 -1.99 -16.34 5.23
CA ILE A 150 -1.19 -16.93 4.16
C ILE A 150 -1.55 -16.22 2.86
N ASP A 151 -0.57 -15.73 2.13
CA ASP A 151 -0.77 -15.14 0.81
C ASP A 151 -0.40 -16.10 -0.33
N LYS A 152 -0.90 -15.79 -1.54
CA LYS A 152 -0.68 -16.61 -2.74
C LYS A 152 0.79 -16.71 -3.16
N LEU A 153 1.67 -15.82 -2.70
CA LEU A 153 3.10 -15.88 -2.97
C LEU A 153 3.86 -16.70 -1.92
N GLY A 154 3.15 -17.30 -0.96
CA GLY A 154 3.71 -18.17 0.07
C GLY A 154 4.18 -17.43 1.32
N GLY A 155 3.90 -16.13 1.44
CA GLY A 155 4.15 -15.40 2.68
C GLY A 155 3.19 -15.86 3.78
N VAL A 156 3.69 -15.91 5.01
CA VAL A 156 2.95 -16.35 6.20
C VAL A 156 3.14 -15.32 7.31
N MET A 157 2.04 -14.96 7.96
CA MET A 157 2.03 -14.15 9.17
C MET A 157 1.33 -14.90 10.30
N LEU A 158 1.98 -14.95 11.45
CA LEU A 158 1.42 -15.52 12.68
C LEU A 158 1.25 -14.38 13.68
N SER A 159 0.03 -14.21 14.19
CA SER A 159 -0.27 -13.17 15.18
C SER A 159 -1.17 -13.70 16.28
N ILE A 160 -0.93 -13.21 17.49
CA ILE A 160 -1.70 -13.58 18.67
C ILE A 160 -2.26 -12.30 19.28
N LYS A 161 -3.55 -12.35 19.63
CA LYS A 161 -4.20 -11.31 20.41
C LYS A 161 -4.63 -11.89 21.74
N LEU A 162 -4.08 -11.33 22.81
CA LEU A 162 -4.41 -11.67 24.19
C LEU A 162 -5.27 -10.58 24.85
N PRO A 163 -5.96 -10.93 25.95
CA PRO A 163 -6.53 -9.97 26.89
C PRO A 163 -5.49 -8.98 27.42
N ALA A 164 -5.97 -7.82 27.89
CA ALA A 164 -5.12 -6.78 28.43
C ALA A 164 -4.39 -7.26 29.70
N GLY A 165 -3.07 -7.02 29.77
CA GLY A 165 -2.23 -7.38 30.91
C GLY A 165 -1.90 -8.88 31.00
N GLU A 166 -2.31 -9.69 30.03
CA GLU A 166 -1.94 -11.09 29.94
C GLU A 166 -0.67 -11.24 29.09
N GLU A 167 0.17 -12.19 29.50
CA GLU A 167 1.34 -12.66 28.75
C GLU A 167 1.32 -14.18 28.83
N ILE A 168 1.61 -14.85 27.71
CA ILE A 168 1.79 -16.30 27.66
C ILE A 168 3.19 -16.63 27.16
N PRO A 169 3.83 -17.70 27.67
CA PRO A 169 5.11 -18.16 27.18
C PRO A 169 5.07 -18.48 25.67
N GLU A 170 6.20 -18.22 25.00
CA GLU A 170 6.30 -18.41 23.56
C GLU A 170 6.07 -19.84 23.09
N GLU A 171 6.60 -20.80 23.84
CA GLU A 171 6.38 -22.22 23.54
C GLU A 171 4.90 -22.62 23.57
N GLU A 172 4.10 -22.02 24.46
CA GLU A 172 2.68 -22.36 24.57
C GLU A 172 1.92 -21.96 23.30
N TYR A 173 2.16 -20.76 22.76
CA TYR A 173 1.50 -20.38 21.51
C TYR A 173 2.10 -21.06 20.29
N ARG A 174 3.40 -21.40 20.30
CA ARG A 174 4.04 -22.19 19.24
C ARG A 174 3.40 -23.57 19.13
N ASP A 175 3.10 -24.22 20.26
CA ASP A 175 2.34 -25.48 20.30
C ASP A 175 0.97 -25.34 19.62
N VAL A 176 0.23 -24.27 19.90
CA VAL A 176 -1.07 -24.00 19.27
C VAL A 176 -0.93 -23.85 17.76
N PHE A 177 0.02 -23.06 17.29
CA PHE A 177 0.27 -22.90 15.85
C PHE A 177 0.71 -24.22 15.20
N ARG A 178 1.54 -25.05 15.85
CA ARG A 178 1.89 -26.39 15.34
C ARG A 178 0.65 -27.27 15.15
N GLY A 179 -0.28 -27.22 16.09
CA GLY A 179 -1.59 -27.86 15.97
C GLY A 179 -2.41 -27.35 14.78
N MET A 180 -2.50 -26.02 14.62
CA MET A 180 -3.21 -25.40 13.50
C MET A 180 -2.61 -25.79 12.15
N PHE A 181 -1.28 -25.73 11.99
CA PHE A 181 -0.61 -26.14 10.75
C PHE A 181 -0.88 -27.60 10.40
N THR A 182 -0.79 -28.49 11.39
CA THR A 182 -1.08 -29.91 11.22
C THR A 182 -2.52 -30.15 10.75
N ASN A 183 -3.49 -29.47 11.38
CA ASN A 183 -4.91 -29.58 11.02
C ASN A 183 -5.20 -29.09 9.60
N LEU A 184 -4.40 -28.15 9.11
CA LEU A 184 -4.49 -27.61 7.75
C LEU A 184 -3.69 -28.42 6.72
N GLY A 185 -2.97 -29.47 7.16
CA GLY A 185 -2.07 -30.25 6.30
C GLY A 185 -0.84 -29.46 5.83
N LEU A 186 -0.46 -28.40 6.54
CA LEU A 186 0.70 -27.58 6.24
C LEU A 186 1.96 -28.17 6.89
N VAL A 187 3.03 -28.31 6.12
CA VAL A 187 4.31 -28.92 6.56
C VAL A 187 5.31 -27.87 7.04
N ALA A 188 4.87 -26.65 7.36
CA ALA A 188 5.79 -25.57 7.70
C ALA A 188 6.40 -25.75 9.09
N LYS A 189 7.66 -25.34 9.23
CA LYS A 189 8.36 -25.27 10.51
C LYS A 189 7.93 -24.00 11.22
N VAL A 190 7.00 -24.12 12.16
CA VAL A 190 6.55 -23.02 13.02
C VAL A 190 7.74 -22.31 13.69
N ASP A 191 8.81 -23.05 13.94
CA ASP A 191 10.07 -22.57 14.55
C ASP A 191 10.84 -21.56 13.69
N ASP A 192 10.60 -21.53 12.37
CA ASP A 192 11.29 -20.63 11.45
C ASP A 192 10.59 -19.26 11.32
N PHE A 193 9.44 -19.06 11.99
CA PHE A 193 8.66 -17.82 11.92
C PHE A 193 8.86 -16.90 13.13
N GLU A 194 8.86 -15.60 12.85
CA GLU A 194 8.72 -14.54 13.85
C GLU A 194 7.23 -14.25 14.12
N PHE A 195 6.89 -13.94 15.36
CA PHE A 195 5.51 -13.71 15.81
C PHE A 195 5.23 -12.23 16.03
N ILE A 196 4.08 -11.76 15.55
CA ILE A 196 3.60 -10.42 15.87
C ILE A 196 2.72 -10.52 17.11
N TYR A 197 3.20 -9.94 18.20
CA TYR A 197 2.43 -9.80 19.44
C TYR A 197 1.66 -8.48 19.44
N SER A 198 0.34 -8.55 19.57
CA SER A 198 -0.46 -7.37 19.86
C SER A 198 -1.22 -7.57 21.17
N SER A 199 -0.71 -6.97 22.26
CA SER A 199 -1.51 -6.77 23.47
C SER A 199 -2.71 -5.89 23.10
N SER A 200 -3.93 -6.37 23.35
CA SER A 200 -5.13 -5.57 23.17
C SER A 200 -5.04 -4.32 24.07
N MET A 201 -4.93 -3.12 23.47
CA MET A 201 -5.19 -1.86 24.18
C MET A 201 -6.70 -1.60 24.20
N TRP A 202 -7.44 -2.36 24.99
CA TRP A 202 -8.82 -2.04 25.35
C TRP A 202 -9.06 -2.45 26.80
#